data_AF-A0AAV2SMB5-F1
#
_entry.id   AF-A0AAV2SMB5-F1
#
_cell.length_a   1.000
_cell.length_b   1.000
_cell.length_c   1.000
_cell.angle_alpha   90.00
_cell.angle_beta   90.00
_cell.angle_gamma   90.00
#
_symmetry.space_group_name_H-M   'P 1'
#
loop_
_entity.id
_entity.type
_entity.pdbx_description
1 polymer ?
#
loop_
_entity_poly.entity_id
_entity_poly.type
_entity_poly.pdbx_seq_one_letter_code
_entity_poly.pdbx_strand_id
1 'polypeptide(L)'
;GSESGGPPPGVFPTGSGSNEPCPDPPVVQNFNLTRYLGRWYEVERIFNPFQFGDCVTADYTLRGNGTVEVINSNGLNGTLDTIEGTAIPSNGTEGILSVSFPMNGGYSDPSAGGQNYNILLTDYDNYAMVYTCATFQIPGAPVETKIEFGWILSRTPAMSAGNLKLIKNHLDSVNIDNSKFVPTNQEGCARRPI
;
A
#
# COMPACT_ATOMS: atom_id res chain seq x y z
N GLY A 1 27.90 -41.28 -16.93
CA GLY A 1 27.38 -41.39 -15.57
C GLY A 1 27.73 -40.12 -14.84
N SER A 2 26.73 -39.26 -14.65
CA SER A 2 26.87 -37.96 -14.00
C SER A 2 26.23 -38.06 -12.61
N GLU A 3 27.03 -37.98 -11.56
CA GLU A 3 26.54 -37.93 -10.18
C GLU A 3 26.16 -36.50 -9.84
N SER A 4 24.86 -36.31 -9.55
CA SER A 4 24.26 -35.11 -9.00
C SER A 4 24.49 -35.06 -7.49
N GLY A 5 25.31 -34.10 -7.04
CA GLY A 5 25.44 -33.77 -5.62
C GLY A 5 24.18 -33.07 -5.11
N GLY A 6 23.35 -33.79 -4.36
CA GLY A 6 22.25 -33.21 -3.60
C GLY A 6 22.77 -32.45 -2.37
N PRO A 7 22.01 -31.47 -1.84
CA PRO A 7 22.39 -30.72 -0.66
C PRO A 7 22.38 -31.62 0.60
N PRO A 8 23.20 -31.31 1.62
CA PRO A 8 23.34 -32.12 2.82
C PRO A 8 22.04 -32.16 3.65
N PRO A 9 21.77 -33.26 4.37
CA PRO A 9 20.58 -33.38 5.20
C PRO A 9 20.74 -32.49 6.44
N GLY A 10 19.90 -31.46 6.58
CA GLY A 10 19.86 -30.64 7.80
C GLY A 10 19.56 -29.15 7.62
N VAL A 11 19.49 -28.64 6.39
CA VAL A 11 19.00 -27.29 6.13
C VAL A 11 17.66 -27.39 5.42
N PHE A 12 16.60 -27.54 6.22
CA PHE A 12 15.28 -27.14 5.75
C PHE A 12 15.36 -25.64 5.48
N PRO A 13 14.87 -25.14 4.33
CA PRO A 13 14.66 -23.71 4.20
C PRO A 13 13.68 -23.36 5.31
N THR A 14 14.15 -22.61 6.29
CA THR A 14 13.30 -21.98 7.29
C THR A 14 12.37 -21.09 6.49
N GLY A 15 11.18 -21.57 6.19
CA GLY A 15 10.09 -20.72 5.76
C GLY A 15 10.01 -19.61 6.79
N SER A 16 10.27 -18.39 6.36
CA SER A 16 10.15 -17.18 7.16
C SER A 16 8.66 -16.93 7.44
N GLY A 17 8.07 -17.78 8.28
CA GLY A 17 6.89 -17.40 9.04
C GLY A 17 7.30 -16.25 9.93
N SER A 18 6.93 -15.04 9.54
CA SER A 18 7.44 -13.78 10.07
C SER A 18 7.09 -13.59 11.55
N ASN A 19 8.02 -13.98 12.43
CA ASN A 19 8.04 -13.63 13.85
C ASN A 19 8.68 -12.26 14.11
N GLU A 20 8.65 -11.35 13.12
CA GLU A 20 9.30 -10.05 13.22
C GLU A 20 8.24 -8.96 13.48
N PRO A 21 8.46 -8.05 14.45
CA PRO A 21 7.55 -6.93 14.70
C PRO A 21 7.32 -6.10 13.44
N CYS A 22 6.29 -5.25 13.47
CA CYS A 22 6.11 -4.26 12.41
C CYS A 22 7.38 -3.41 12.26
N PRO A 23 7.94 -3.27 11.04
CA PRO A 23 9.00 -2.31 10.82
C PRO A 23 8.46 -0.90 11.05
N ASP A 24 9.32 0.01 11.50
CA ASP A 24 9.04 1.43 11.64
C ASP A 24 9.87 2.23 10.62
N PRO A 25 9.52 2.14 9.32
CA PRO A 25 10.27 2.80 8.26
C PRO A 25 10.09 4.33 8.35
N PRO A 26 11.11 5.13 8.03
CA PRO A 26 10.97 6.56 7.94
C PRO A 26 9.98 6.93 6.83
N VAL A 27 9.14 7.92 7.10
CA VAL A 27 8.23 8.52 6.12
C VAL A 27 8.86 9.74 5.46
N VAL A 28 8.32 10.14 4.30
CA VAL A 28 8.71 11.37 3.62
C VAL A 28 8.57 12.56 4.55
N GLN A 29 9.62 13.38 4.63
CA GLN A 29 9.65 14.62 5.39
C GLN A 29 9.43 15.81 4.47
N ASN A 30 8.97 16.95 5.02
CA ASN A 30 8.58 18.13 4.23
C ASN A 30 7.57 17.78 3.12
N PHE A 31 6.64 16.88 3.44
CA PHE A 31 5.63 16.38 2.54
C PHE A 31 4.73 17.50 2.03
N ASN A 32 4.59 17.57 0.70
CA ASN A 32 3.73 18.54 0.05
C ASN A 32 2.41 17.88 -0.35
N LEU A 33 1.38 18.06 0.48
CA LEU A 33 0.06 17.49 0.22
C LEU A 33 -0.49 17.92 -1.14
N THR A 34 -0.39 19.21 -1.49
CA THR A 34 -0.93 19.75 -2.75
C THR A 34 -0.34 19.07 -3.97
N ARG A 35 0.95 18.73 -3.96
CA ARG A 35 1.60 17.98 -5.04
C ARG A 35 1.20 16.51 -5.07
N TYR A 36 0.77 15.94 -3.95
CA TYR A 36 0.34 14.55 -3.85
C TYR A 36 -1.09 14.32 -4.34
N LEU A 37 -1.94 15.36 -4.34
CA LEU A 37 -3.33 15.30 -4.82
C LEU A 37 -3.45 14.82 -6.28
N GLY A 38 -4.67 14.52 -6.70
CA GLY A 38 -5.00 14.00 -8.02
C GLY A 38 -5.00 12.47 -8.07
N ARG A 39 -4.96 11.93 -9.29
CA ARG A 39 -5.06 10.49 -9.53
C ARG A 39 -3.73 9.77 -9.29
N TRP A 40 -3.84 8.60 -8.69
CA TRP A 40 -2.81 7.57 -8.61
C TRP A 40 -3.36 6.23 -9.12
N TYR A 41 -2.53 5.48 -9.82
CA TYR A 41 -2.79 4.12 -10.29
C TYR A 41 -2.08 3.13 -9.36
N GLU A 42 -2.79 2.10 -8.91
CA GLU A 42 -2.16 1.00 -8.15
C GLU A 42 -1.39 0.10 -9.11
N VAL A 43 -0.07 0.02 -8.94
CA VAL A 43 0.82 -0.80 -9.77
C VAL A 43 1.08 -2.14 -9.11
N GLU A 44 1.35 -2.13 -7.80
CA GLU A 44 1.44 -3.35 -6.99
C GLU A 44 0.85 -3.11 -5.61
N ARG A 45 0.40 -4.19 -4.96
CA ARG A 45 -0.11 -4.16 -3.58
C ARG A 45 0.38 -5.36 -2.79
N ILE A 46 0.50 -5.22 -1.47
CA ILE A 46 0.60 -6.40 -0.61
C ILE A 46 -0.70 -7.20 -0.76
N PHE A 47 -0.58 -8.49 -1.07
CA PHE A 47 -1.75 -9.35 -1.24
C PHE A 47 -2.61 -9.33 0.04
N ASN A 48 -3.87 -8.91 -0.12
CA ASN A 48 -4.85 -8.89 0.95
C ASN A 48 -6.15 -9.55 0.43
N PRO A 49 -6.69 -10.57 1.11
CA PRO A 49 -7.93 -11.24 0.70
C PRO A 49 -9.18 -10.35 0.76
N PHE A 50 -9.09 -9.09 1.17
CA PHE A 50 -10.20 -8.12 1.11
C PHE A 50 -10.06 -7.11 -0.03
N GLN A 51 -8.93 -7.11 -0.75
CA GLN A 51 -8.68 -6.23 -1.90
C GLN A 51 -8.55 -7.08 -3.15
N PHE A 52 -9.64 -7.15 -3.90
CA PHE A 52 -9.70 -7.74 -5.22
C PHE A 52 -10.09 -6.67 -6.23
N GLY A 53 -9.57 -6.79 -7.45
CA GLY A 53 -9.92 -5.90 -8.54
C GLY A 53 -8.70 -5.52 -9.38
N ASP A 54 -8.96 -5.38 -10.67
CA ASP A 54 -8.06 -4.82 -11.67
C ASP A 54 -8.39 -3.35 -11.88
N CYS A 55 -7.48 -2.62 -12.52
CA CYS A 55 -7.70 -1.23 -12.93
C CYS A 55 -7.91 -0.29 -11.76
N VAL A 56 -7.27 -0.60 -10.62
CA VAL A 56 -7.45 0.15 -9.38
C VAL A 56 -6.81 1.53 -9.49
N THR A 57 -7.57 2.57 -9.18
CA THR A 57 -7.09 3.95 -9.06
C THR A 57 -7.60 4.59 -7.78
N ALA A 58 -6.84 5.56 -7.27
CA ALA A 58 -7.20 6.39 -6.13
C ALA A 58 -7.14 7.87 -6.56
N ASP A 59 -8.25 8.59 -6.40
CA ASP A 59 -8.34 10.03 -6.66
C ASP A 59 -8.38 10.80 -5.34
N TYR A 60 -7.44 11.71 -5.16
CA TYR A 60 -7.30 12.53 -3.95
C TYR A 60 -7.68 13.98 -4.22
N THR A 61 -8.71 14.50 -3.55
CA THR A 61 -9.19 15.88 -3.73
C THR A 61 -9.24 16.61 -2.40
N LEU A 62 -8.61 17.79 -2.31
CA LEU A 62 -8.66 18.60 -1.09
C LEU A 62 -10.03 19.25 -0.93
N ARG A 63 -10.63 19.09 0.26
CA ARG A 63 -11.90 19.73 0.65
C ARG A 63 -11.63 21.04 1.38
N GLY A 64 -12.61 21.94 1.37
CA GLY A 64 -12.51 23.27 2.00
C GLY A 64 -12.29 23.27 3.52
N ASN A 65 -12.49 22.13 4.19
CA ASN A 65 -12.24 21.94 5.62
C ASN A 65 -10.83 21.39 5.93
N GLY A 66 -9.96 21.24 4.94
CA GLY A 66 -8.60 20.70 5.10
C GLY A 66 -8.49 19.18 5.07
N THR A 67 -9.61 18.45 4.98
CA THR A 67 -9.60 17.00 4.73
C THR A 67 -9.45 16.69 3.25
N VAL A 68 -9.11 15.44 2.92
CA VAL A 68 -8.95 14.96 1.57
C VAL A 68 -10.03 13.92 1.28
N GLU A 69 -10.81 14.13 0.23
CA GLU A 69 -11.65 13.09 -0.35
C GLU A 69 -10.77 12.05 -1.03
N VAL A 70 -11.06 10.77 -0.79
CA VAL A 70 -10.37 9.64 -1.44
C VAL A 70 -11.40 8.82 -2.17
N ILE A 71 -11.33 8.76 -3.49
CA ILE A 71 -12.19 7.88 -4.29
C ILE A 71 -11.33 6.76 -4.84
N ASN A 72 -11.52 5.55 -4.31
CA ASN A 72 -10.95 4.35 -4.90
C ASN A 72 -11.93 3.80 -5.92
N SER A 73 -11.43 3.41 -7.09
CA SER A 73 -12.23 2.74 -8.10
C SER A 73 -11.49 1.55 -8.69
N ASN A 74 -12.21 0.49 -9.02
CA ASN A 74 -11.71 -0.63 -9.82
C ASN A 74 -12.65 -0.81 -11.02
N GLY A 75 -12.17 -1.38 -12.13
CA GLY A 75 -13.00 -1.46 -13.32
C GLY A 75 -12.52 -2.43 -14.39
N LEU A 76 -13.11 -3.62 -14.41
CA LEU A 76 -12.79 -4.67 -15.37
C LEU A 76 -14.00 -4.95 -16.28
N ASN A 77 -13.75 -5.17 -17.57
CA ASN A 77 -14.77 -5.57 -18.56
C ASN A 77 -15.99 -4.63 -18.66
N GLY A 78 -15.79 -3.33 -18.46
CA GLY A 78 -16.86 -2.32 -18.60
C GLY A 78 -17.69 -2.05 -17.34
N THR A 79 -17.49 -2.82 -16.27
CA THR A 79 -18.09 -2.53 -14.96
C THR A 79 -17.13 -1.64 -14.16
N LEU A 80 -17.63 -0.54 -13.60
CA LEU A 80 -16.88 0.34 -12.72
C LEU A 80 -17.47 0.22 -11.31
N ASP A 81 -16.62 -0.08 -10.33
CA ASP A 81 -16.96 -0.06 -8.91
C ASP A 81 -16.16 1.04 -8.20
N THR A 82 -16.79 1.70 -7.23
CA THR A 82 -16.21 2.86 -6.55
C THR A 82 -16.55 2.88 -5.08
N ILE A 83 -15.59 3.28 -4.26
CA ILE A 83 -15.80 3.57 -2.84
C ILE A 83 -15.19 4.93 -2.50
N GLU A 84 -15.97 5.76 -1.83
CA GLU A 84 -15.55 7.06 -1.32
C GLU A 84 -15.12 6.95 0.14
N GLY A 85 -14.02 7.59 0.47
CA GLY A 85 -13.46 7.70 1.80
C GLY A 85 -12.98 9.11 2.10
N THR A 86 -12.46 9.30 3.31
CA THR A 86 -11.88 10.56 3.77
C THR A 86 -10.51 10.31 4.37
N ALA A 87 -9.56 11.18 4.04
CA ALA A 87 -8.23 11.20 4.62
C ALA A 87 -7.97 12.52 5.35
N ILE A 88 -7.29 12.42 6.49
CA ILE A 88 -6.84 13.57 7.28
C ILE A 88 -5.31 13.55 7.29
N PRO A 89 -4.62 14.58 6.76
CA PRO A 89 -3.17 14.68 6.86
C PRO A 89 -2.74 14.88 8.32
N SER A 90 -1.54 14.43 8.68
CA SER A 90 -0.98 14.76 9.98
C SER A 90 -0.81 16.28 10.16
N ASN A 91 -0.76 16.74 11.41
CA ASN A 91 -0.59 18.17 11.73
C ASN A 91 0.81 18.71 11.34
N GLY A 92 1.77 17.83 11.01
CA GLY A 92 3.14 18.19 10.68
C GLY A 92 3.41 18.20 9.18
N THR A 93 4.66 17.94 8.82
CA THR A 93 5.10 17.85 7.41
C THR A 93 5.52 16.43 7.03
N GLU A 94 5.15 15.45 7.83
CA GLU A 94 5.37 14.05 7.54
C GLU A 94 4.37 13.57 6.48
N GLY A 95 4.79 12.65 5.62
CA GLY A 95 3.94 11.97 4.66
C GLY A 95 3.01 10.95 5.32
N ILE A 96 2.21 11.39 6.29
CA ILE A 96 1.32 10.54 7.08
C ILE A 96 -0.11 11.05 6.92
N LEU A 97 -1.01 10.12 6.61
CA LEU A 97 -2.45 10.35 6.55
C LEU A 97 -3.19 9.32 7.39
N SER A 98 -4.34 9.72 7.92
CA SER A 98 -5.36 8.84 8.48
C SER A 98 -6.51 8.71 7.50
N VAL A 99 -6.63 7.56 6.85
CA VAL A 99 -7.61 7.27 5.79
C VAL A 99 -8.72 6.38 6.34
N SER A 100 -9.96 6.69 5.99
CA SER A 100 -11.14 5.92 6.37
C SER A 100 -12.10 5.74 5.20
N PHE A 101 -12.73 4.56 5.16
CA PHE A 101 -13.80 4.20 4.24
C PHE A 101 -15.00 3.67 5.04
N PRO A 102 -16.23 3.83 4.53
CA PRO A 102 -17.42 3.26 5.16
C PRO A 102 -17.36 1.72 5.13
N MET A 103 -17.50 1.07 6.29
CA MET A 103 -17.65 -0.40 6.38
C MET A 103 -18.88 -0.76 7.25
N ASN A 104 -19.69 -1.71 6.76
CA ASN A 104 -20.80 -2.40 7.46
C ASN A 104 -21.38 -1.70 8.71
N GLY A 105 -22.03 -0.54 8.54
CA GLY A 105 -22.80 0.13 9.59
C GLY A 105 -22.32 1.52 10.01
N GLY A 106 -21.23 2.05 9.45
CA GLY A 106 -20.83 3.44 9.65
C GLY A 106 -19.47 3.80 9.05
N TYR A 107 -19.14 5.09 9.09
CA TYR A 107 -17.75 5.54 8.90
C TYR A 107 -16.96 5.16 10.15
N SER A 108 -15.83 4.47 10.01
CA SER A 108 -14.80 4.53 11.05
C SER A 108 -14.32 5.97 11.08
N ASP A 109 -14.39 6.64 12.21
CA ASP A 109 -13.87 8.00 12.32
C ASP A 109 -12.37 7.98 11.96
N PRO A 110 -11.92 8.68 10.90
CA PRO A 110 -10.50 8.70 10.53
C PRO A 110 -9.61 9.22 11.66
N SER A 111 -10.15 10.01 12.60
CA SER A 111 -9.44 10.42 13.81
C SER A 111 -9.39 9.34 14.91
N ALA A 112 -10.28 8.34 14.86
CA ALA A 112 -10.34 7.23 15.82
C ALA A 112 -9.48 6.02 15.43
N GLY A 113 -9.14 5.86 14.14
CA GLY A 113 -8.37 4.73 13.60
C GLY A 113 -6.85 4.87 13.64
N GLY A 114 -6.33 6.03 14.03
CA GLY A 114 -4.89 6.31 14.03
C GLY A 114 -4.30 6.51 12.62
N GLN A 115 -2.98 6.68 12.57
CA GLN A 115 -2.22 6.83 11.33
C GLN A 115 -2.14 5.48 10.63
N ASN A 116 -2.64 5.39 9.40
CA ASN A 116 -2.74 4.10 8.68
C ASN A 116 -2.36 4.19 7.20
N TYR A 117 -1.82 5.33 6.77
CA TYR A 117 -1.34 5.56 5.42
C TYR A 117 -0.03 6.35 5.49
N ASN A 118 1.10 5.62 5.48
CA ASN A 118 2.43 6.20 5.62
C ASN A 118 3.14 6.16 4.27
N ILE A 119 3.44 7.34 3.73
CA ILE A 119 4.15 7.54 2.47
C ILE A 119 5.65 7.47 2.75
N LEU A 120 6.25 6.35 2.40
CA LEU A 120 7.68 6.09 2.63
C LEU A 120 8.56 6.79 1.58
N LEU A 121 8.06 6.86 0.35
CA LEU A 121 8.81 7.42 -0.77
C LEU A 121 7.86 7.99 -1.82
N THR A 122 8.10 9.20 -2.29
CA THR A 122 7.41 9.75 -3.46
C THR A 122 8.23 10.86 -4.10
N ASP A 123 8.15 10.98 -5.41
CA ASP A 123 8.61 12.16 -6.15
C ASP A 123 7.45 13.07 -6.58
N TYR A 124 6.23 12.76 -6.11
CA TYR A 124 4.95 13.41 -6.40
C TYR A 124 4.45 13.26 -7.85
N ASP A 125 5.36 13.17 -8.81
CA ASP A 125 5.05 13.30 -10.24
C ASP A 125 5.09 11.96 -10.99
N ASN A 126 5.68 10.91 -10.42
CA ASN A 126 5.78 9.61 -11.10
C ASN A 126 5.38 8.43 -10.21
N TYR A 127 5.79 8.42 -8.94
CA TYR A 127 5.56 7.29 -8.05
C TYR A 127 5.30 7.69 -6.60
N ALA A 128 4.62 6.80 -5.88
CA ALA A 128 4.54 6.82 -4.43
C ALA A 128 4.59 5.38 -3.88
N MET A 129 5.18 5.21 -2.70
CA MET A 129 5.20 3.96 -1.95
C MET A 129 4.56 4.19 -0.59
N VAL A 130 3.48 3.47 -0.33
CA VAL A 130 2.68 3.60 0.89
C VAL A 130 2.72 2.28 1.64
N TYR A 131 2.88 2.32 2.95
CA TYR A 131 2.91 1.13 3.79
C TYR A 131 2.27 1.40 5.15
N THR A 132 1.65 0.39 5.73
CA THR A 132 1.19 0.40 7.11
C THR A 132 1.26 -1.00 7.68
N CYS A 133 1.54 -1.10 8.98
CA CYS A 133 1.63 -2.35 9.69
C CYS A 133 1.06 -2.17 11.10
N ALA A 134 0.29 -3.14 11.55
CA ALA A 134 -0.20 -3.20 12.93
C ALA A 134 0.06 -4.57 13.51
N THR A 135 0.62 -4.59 14.72
CA THR A 135 0.82 -5.81 15.51
C THR A 135 -0.34 -5.98 16.49
N PHE A 136 -0.83 -7.20 16.65
CA PHE A 136 -1.88 -7.55 17.58
C PHE A 136 -1.65 -8.93 18.20
N GLN A 137 -2.02 -9.06 19.48
CA GLN A 137 -1.93 -10.33 20.19
C GLN A 137 -3.25 -11.10 20.01
N ILE A 138 -3.15 -12.31 19.45
CA ILE A 138 -4.28 -13.25 19.46
C ILE A 138 -4.30 -13.96 20.83
N PRO A 139 -5.43 -13.96 21.57
CA PRO A 139 -5.53 -14.69 22.83
C PRO A 139 -5.17 -16.18 22.64
N GLY A 140 -4.18 -16.65 23.40
CA GLY A 140 -3.71 -18.04 23.33
C GLY A 140 -2.68 -18.35 22.23
N ALA A 141 -2.37 -17.40 21.35
CA ALA A 141 -1.22 -17.52 20.45
C ALA A 141 0.09 -17.24 21.22
N PRO A 142 1.18 -17.99 20.96
CA PRO A 142 2.45 -17.84 21.67
C PRO A 142 3.24 -16.59 21.23
N VAL A 143 2.85 -15.96 20.13
CA VAL A 143 3.56 -14.82 19.51
C VAL A 143 2.58 -13.77 19.02
N GLU A 144 3.04 -12.53 18.98
CA GLU A 144 2.31 -11.42 18.36
C GLU A 144 2.17 -11.65 16.85
N THR A 145 0.97 -11.38 16.32
CA THR A 145 0.68 -11.45 14.88
C THR A 145 0.71 -10.04 14.31
N LYS A 146 1.08 -9.88 13.04
CA LYS A 146 0.97 -8.59 12.35
C LYS A 146 0.07 -8.66 11.14
N ILE A 147 -0.55 -7.52 10.83
CA ILE A 147 -1.25 -7.25 9.57
C ILE A 147 -0.53 -6.12 8.87
N GLU A 148 -0.32 -6.28 7.57
CA GLU A 148 0.45 -5.35 6.74
C GLU A 148 -0.38 -4.99 5.51
N PHE A 149 -0.38 -3.72 5.15
CA PHE A 149 -0.89 -3.25 3.86
C PHE A 149 0.18 -2.37 3.20
N GLY A 150 0.25 -2.42 1.89
CA GLY A 150 1.18 -1.59 1.15
C GLY A 150 0.79 -1.48 -0.31
N TRP A 151 1.08 -0.32 -0.90
CA TRP A 151 0.74 0.02 -2.26
C TRP A 151 1.90 0.74 -2.94
N ILE A 152 2.27 0.25 -4.12
CA ILE A 152 3.13 0.94 -5.06
C ILE A 152 2.21 1.66 -6.04
N LEU A 153 2.27 2.98 -6.06
CA LEU A 153 1.42 3.85 -6.85
C LEU A 153 2.21 4.54 -7.96
N SER A 154 1.55 4.81 -9.09
CA SER A 154 2.11 5.61 -10.18
C SER A 154 1.15 6.66 -10.70
N ARG A 155 1.68 7.75 -11.28
CA ARG A 155 0.86 8.75 -12.00
C ARG A 155 0.35 8.26 -13.35
N THR A 156 0.90 7.16 -13.86
CA THR A 156 0.46 6.52 -15.10
C THR A 156 0.07 5.06 -14.85
N PRO A 157 -0.76 4.43 -15.70
CA PRO A 157 -1.13 3.02 -15.54
C PRO A 157 0.05 2.05 -15.53
N ALA A 158 1.17 2.43 -16.17
CA ALA A 158 2.42 1.68 -16.15
C ALA A 158 3.51 2.48 -15.44
N MET A 159 4.39 1.78 -14.73
CA MET A 159 5.58 2.36 -14.09
C MET A 159 6.85 1.96 -14.83
N SER A 160 7.85 2.83 -14.87
CA SER A 160 9.17 2.49 -15.43
C SER A 160 9.87 1.43 -14.57
N ALA A 161 10.62 0.53 -15.21
CA ALA A 161 11.41 -0.49 -14.49
C ALA A 161 12.44 0.14 -13.53
N GLY A 162 12.94 1.33 -13.84
CA GLY A 162 13.86 2.08 -12.98
C GLY A 162 13.20 2.53 -11.67
N ASN A 163 12.00 3.11 -11.75
CA ASN A 163 11.25 3.55 -10.56
C ASN A 163 10.81 2.36 -9.72
N LEU A 164 10.35 1.28 -10.35
CA LEU A 164 9.95 0.07 -9.63
C LEU A 164 11.15 -0.54 -8.89
N LYS A 165 12.31 -0.67 -9.54
CA LYS A 165 13.54 -1.15 -8.90
C LYS A 165 13.97 -0.26 -7.73
N LEU A 166 13.88 1.05 -7.90
CA LEU A 166 14.19 2.02 -6.83
C LEU A 166 13.30 1.80 -5.60
N ILE A 167 12.00 1.61 -5.81
CA ILE A 167 11.04 1.36 -4.72
C ILE A 167 11.33 0.01 -4.05
N LYS A 168 11.54 -1.05 -4.82
CA LYS A 168 11.85 -2.39 -4.30
C LYS A 168 13.12 -2.39 -3.44
N ASN A 169 14.18 -1.75 -3.91
CA ASN A 169 15.41 -1.59 -3.15
C ASN A 169 15.18 -0.80 -1.85
N HIS A 170 14.33 0.23 -1.88
CA HIS A 170 13.99 0.99 -0.68
C HIS A 170 13.25 0.13 0.35
N LEU A 171 12.28 -0.69 -0.09
CA LEU A 171 11.57 -1.64 0.79
C LEU A 171 12.53 -2.60 1.49
N ASP A 172 13.45 -3.20 0.74
CA ASP A 172 14.47 -4.09 1.31
C ASP A 172 15.34 -3.36 2.33
N SER A 173 15.72 -2.10 2.07
CA SER A 173 16.55 -1.30 2.97
C SER A 173 15.88 -0.95 4.31
N VAL A 174 14.54 -1.01 4.37
CA VAL A 174 13.74 -0.72 5.57
C VAL A 174 13.05 -1.98 6.13
N ASN A 175 13.55 -3.16 5.78
CA ASN A 175 13.07 -4.47 6.26
C ASN A 175 11.59 -4.75 5.92
N ILE A 176 11.11 -4.25 4.78
CA ILE A 176 9.79 -4.61 4.23
C ILE A 176 10.01 -5.63 3.11
N ASP A 177 9.50 -6.84 3.30
CA ASP A 177 9.61 -7.92 2.33
C ASP A 177 8.87 -7.58 1.03
N ASN A 178 9.64 -7.23 0.00
CA ASN A 178 9.12 -6.80 -1.28
C ASN A 178 8.44 -7.93 -2.09
N SER A 179 8.67 -9.20 -1.72
CA SER A 179 8.06 -10.37 -2.37
C SER A 179 6.56 -10.53 -2.04
N LYS A 180 6.08 -9.84 -1.00
CA LYS A 180 4.65 -9.79 -0.63
C LYS A 180 3.80 -8.95 -1.58
N PHE A 181 4.45 -8.12 -2.40
CA PHE A 181 3.77 -7.24 -3.34
C PHE A 181 3.48 -7.99 -4.64
N VAL A 182 2.22 -7.97 -5.04
CA VAL A 182 1.72 -8.58 -6.27
C VAL A 182 1.31 -7.49 -7.26
N PRO A 183 1.56 -7.68 -8.57
CA PRO A 183 1.13 -6.73 -9.59
C PRO A 183 -0.39 -6.58 -9.67
N THR A 184 -0.84 -5.37 -9.93
CA THR A 184 -2.23 -5.05 -10.27
C THR A 184 -2.35 -4.89 -11.78
N ASN A 185 -3.31 -5.58 -12.40
CA ASN A 185 -3.55 -5.46 -13.83
C ASN A 185 -4.14 -4.07 -14.15
N GLN A 186 -3.53 -3.35 -15.08
CA GLN A 186 -3.94 -2.00 -15.52
C GLN A 186 -4.28 -1.96 -17.02
N GLU A 187 -4.48 -3.11 -17.65
CA GLU A 187 -4.87 -3.27 -19.05
C GLU A 187 -6.38 -3.54 -19.20
N GLY A 188 -6.97 -3.13 -20.33
CA GLY A 188 -8.39 -3.39 -20.63
C GLY A 188 -9.38 -2.65 -19.72
N CYS A 189 -8.94 -1.56 -19.07
CA CYS A 189 -9.67 -0.91 -17.99
C CYS A 189 -10.82 -0.01 -18.45
N ALA A 190 -11.95 -0.11 -17.74
CA ALA A 190 -12.92 0.98 -17.64
C ALA A 190 -12.48 1.92 -16.51
N ARG A 191 -12.34 3.22 -16.79
CA ARG A 191 -11.82 4.18 -15.80
C ARG A 191 -12.83 5.27 -15.51
N ARG A 192 -12.89 5.67 -14.24
CA ARG A 192 -13.61 6.86 -13.81
C ARG A 192 -13.03 8.10 -14.54
N PRO A 193 -13.85 8.96 -15.14
CA PRO A 193 -13.39 10.25 -15.65
C PRO A 193 -12.75 11.10 -14.55
N ILE A 194 -11.84 12.00 -14.91
CA ILE A 194 -11.23 13.00 -13.99
C ILE A 194 -11.94 14.32 -14.21
#